data_AF-A0A2D7FK25-F1
#
_entry.id   AF-A0A2D7FK25-F1
#
_cell.length_a   1.000
_cell.length_b   1.000
_cell.length_c   1.000
_cell.angle_alpha   90.00
_cell.angle_beta   90.00
_cell.angle_gamma   90.00
#
_symmetry.space_group_name_H-M   'P 1'
#
loop_
_entity.id
_entity.type
_entity.pdbx_description
1 polymer ?
#
loop_
_entity_poly.entity_id
_entity_poly.type
_entity_poly.pdbx_seq_one_letter_code
_entity_poly.pdbx_strand_id
1 'polypeptide(L)'
;MKNHTPDYFLDITAEVCPMTFVKARLQIEKMNEGKFLQIQLRGEEALKNVPSSLSELGHRIVTCNRERPDSDIYTLLVEKKC
;
A
#
# COMPACT_ATOMS: atom_id res chain seq x y z
N MET A 1 17.52 -9.02 -7.84
CA MET A 1 16.39 -8.25 -7.26
C MET A 1 15.32 -8.14 -8.34
N LYS A 2 14.11 -8.65 -8.12
CA LYS A 2 13.03 -8.50 -9.10
C LYS A 2 12.43 -7.10 -8.93
N ASN A 3 12.67 -6.20 -9.88
CA ASN A 3 11.95 -4.93 -9.93
C ASN A 3 10.51 -5.25 -10.35
N HIS A 4 9.58 -5.17 -9.40
CA HIS A 4 8.16 -5.28 -9.70
C HIS A 4 7.68 -3.88 -10.13
N THR A 5 7.34 -3.73 -11.40
CA THR A 5 6.75 -2.48 -11.91
C THR A 5 5.32 -2.37 -11.38
N PRO A 6 4.94 -1.26 -10.72
CA PRO A 6 3.58 -1.07 -10.26
C PRO A 6 2.63 -0.91 -11.45
N ASP A 7 1.53 -1.66 -11.44
CA ASP A 7 0.44 -1.50 -12.42
C ASP A 7 -0.50 -0.34 -12.03
N TYR A 8 -0.60 -0.06 -10.73
CA TYR A 8 -1.46 0.97 -10.16
C TYR A 8 -0.71 1.79 -9.12
N PHE A 9 -1.15 3.03 -8.96
CA PHE A 9 -0.63 3.96 -7.96
C PHE A 9 -1.79 4.56 -7.17
N LEU A 10 -1.62 4.65 -5.85
CA LEU A 10 -2.57 5.25 -4.93
C LEU A 10 -1.82 6.16 -3.95
N ASP A 11 -2.15 7.44 -3.96
CA ASP A 11 -1.71 8.39 -2.95
C ASP A 11 -2.80 8.58 -1.89
N ILE A 12 -2.49 8.23 -0.64
CA ILE A 12 -3.32 8.43 0.54
C ILE A 12 -2.59 9.26 1.62
N THR A 13 -1.55 10.02 1.25
CA THR A 13 -0.75 10.82 2.18
C THR A 13 -1.55 11.95 2.86
N ALA A 14 -2.67 12.37 2.26
CA ALA A 14 -3.59 13.36 2.80
C ALA A 14 -4.73 12.74 3.64
N GLU A 15 -4.80 11.41 3.71
CA GLU A 15 -5.89 10.70 4.34
C GLU A 15 -5.56 10.34 5.78
N VAL A 16 -6.59 10.26 6.61
CA VAL A 16 -6.53 9.79 7.99
C VAL A 16 -7.38 8.53 8.15
N CYS A 17 -7.16 7.78 9.22
CA CYS A 17 -7.99 6.61 9.53
C CYS A 17 -9.48 7.01 9.65
N PRO A 18 -10.43 6.20 9.15
CA PRO A 18 -10.23 4.90 8.48
C PRO A 18 -10.02 5.00 6.95
N MET A 19 -9.95 6.20 6.38
CA MET A 19 -9.92 6.38 4.91
C MET A 19 -8.65 5.83 4.26
N THR A 20 -7.53 5.81 4.98
CA THR A 20 -6.26 5.18 4.53
C THR A 20 -6.47 3.71 4.14
N PHE A 21 -7.12 2.93 5.01
CA PHE A 21 -7.44 1.53 4.74
C PHE A 21 -8.55 1.39 3.70
N VAL A 22 -9.64 2.16 3.83
CA VAL A 22 -10.80 2.06 2.91
C VAL A 22 -10.37 2.30 1.47
N LYS A 23 -9.57 3.34 1.20
CA LYS A 23 -9.09 3.63 -0.17
C LYS A 23 -8.15 2.55 -0.69
N ALA A 24 -7.23 2.05 0.15
CA ALA A 24 -6.34 0.95 -0.23
C ALA A 24 -7.11 -0.31 -0.61
N ARG A 25 -8.11 -0.70 0.21
CA ARG A 25 -8.96 -1.87 -0.05
C ARG A 25 -9.76 -1.74 -1.32
N LEU A 26 -10.47 -0.60 -1.51
CA LEU A 26 -11.28 -0.34 -2.71
C LEU A 26 -10.43 -0.34 -3.99
N GLN A 27 -9.17 0.09 -3.91
CA GLN A 27 -8.27 0.04 -5.06
C GLN A 27 -7.89 -1.40 -5.40
N ILE A 28 -7.51 -2.23 -4.41
CA ILE A 28 -7.16 -3.64 -4.64
C ILE A 28 -8.37 -4.46 -5.12
N GLU A 29 -9.56 -4.21 -4.59
CA GLU A 29 -10.79 -4.88 -5.04
C GLU A 29 -11.01 -4.71 -6.56
N LYS A 30 -10.65 -3.55 -7.13
CA LYS A 30 -10.79 -3.23 -8.57
C LYS A 30 -9.69 -3.81 -9.45
N MET A 31 -8.60 -4.34 -8.87
CA MET A 31 -7.46 -4.85 -9.61
C MET A 31 -7.63 -6.31 -10.02
N ASN A 32 -6.89 -6.75 -11.03
CA ASN A 32 -6.78 -8.17 -11.36
C ASN A 32 -5.77 -8.87 -10.44
N GLU A 33 -5.95 -10.17 -10.19
CA GLU A 33 -4.98 -10.98 -9.44
C GLU A 33 -3.59 -10.94 -10.11
N GLY A 34 -2.54 -10.95 -9.29
CA GLY A 34 -1.15 -10.85 -9.74
C GLY A 34 -0.69 -9.43 -10.09
N LYS A 35 -1.57 -8.42 -10.02
CA LYS A 35 -1.23 -7.02 -10.27
C LYS A 35 -0.64 -6.35 -9.03
N PHE A 36 0.22 -5.35 -9.27
CA PHE A 36 0.94 -4.63 -8.23
C PHE A 36 0.36 -3.22 -8.02
N LEU A 37 0.09 -2.87 -6.77
CA LEU A 37 -0.33 -1.54 -6.33
C LEU A 37 0.80 -0.88 -5.53
N GLN A 38 1.26 0.28 -5.99
CA GLN A 38 2.09 1.17 -5.19
C GLN A 38 1.19 2.12 -4.39
N ILE A 39 1.41 2.19 -3.07
CA ILE A 39 0.67 3.07 -2.17
C ILE A 39 1.66 4.04 -1.53
N GLN A 40 1.40 5.34 -1.66
CA GLN A 40 2.04 6.37 -0.84
C GLN A 40 1.15 6.70 0.35
N LEU A 41 1.70 6.60 1.55
CA LEU A 41 0.99 6.85 2.81
C LEU A 41 1.84 7.71 3.75
N ARG A 42 1.18 8.42 4.66
CA ARG A 42 1.82 9.30 5.63
C ARG A 42 1.64 8.78 7.05
N GLY A 43 2.73 8.79 7.82
CA GLY A 43 2.74 8.52 9.25
C GLY A 43 2.83 7.04 9.62
N GLU A 44 3.35 6.80 10.83
CA GLU A 44 3.58 5.47 11.40
C GLU A 44 2.30 4.64 11.58
N GLU A 45 1.18 5.30 11.87
CA GLU A 45 -0.09 4.60 12.06
C GLU A 45 -0.57 3.95 10.75
N ALA A 46 -0.57 4.69 9.65
CA ALA A 46 -0.94 4.16 8.35
C ALA A 46 0.06 3.08 7.89
N LEU A 47 1.35 3.27 8.19
CA LEU A 47 2.41 2.29 7.90
C LEU A 47 2.20 0.97 8.65
N LYS A 48 1.66 1.00 9.86
CA LYS A 48 1.37 -0.20 10.63
C LYS A 48 0.07 -0.87 10.18
N ASN A 49 -0.98 -0.07 10.04
CA ASN A 49 -2.33 -0.59 9.87
C ASN A 49 -2.60 -1.03 8.42
N VAL A 50 -2.21 -0.25 7.41
CA VAL A 50 -2.53 -0.55 6.01
C VAL A 50 -1.88 -1.87 5.56
N PRO A 51 -0.56 -2.12 5.77
CA PRO A 51 0.04 -3.40 5.39
C PRO A 51 -0.54 -4.59 6.15
N SER A 52 -0.82 -4.45 7.46
CA SER A 52 -1.42 -5.53 8.26
C SER A 52 -2.79 -5.91 7.72
N SER A 53 -3.68 -4.93 7.54
CA SER A 53 -5.03 -5.19 7.06
C SER A 53 -5.05 -5.76 5.64
N LEU A 54 -4.16 -5.32 4.75
CA LEU A 54 -4.04 -5.89 3.40
C LEU A 54 -3.50 -7.32 3.43
N SER A 55 -2.57 -7.63 4.34
CA SER A 55 -2.06 -8.99 4.54
C SER A 55 -3.12 -9.92 5.13
N GLU A 56 -3.94 -9.43 6.07
CA GLU A 56 -5.07 -10.16 6.67
C GLU A 56 -6.15 -10.49 5.62
N LEU A 57 -6.31 -9.64 4.60
CA LEU A 57 -7.18 -9.90 3.45
C LEU A 57 -6.57 -10.89 2.44
N GLY A 58 -5.35 -11.37 2.67
CA GLY A 58 -4.68 -12.37 1.83
C GLY A 58 -3.78 -11.79 0.74
N HIS A 59 -3.56 -10.48 0.70
CA HIS A 59 -2.66 -9.85 -0.28
C HIS A 59 -1.20 -9.87 0.19
N ARG A 60 -0.26 -9.79 -0.75
CA ARG A 60 1.17 -9.90 -0.42
C ARG A 60 1.85 -8.54 -0.39
N ILE A 61 2.43 -8.19 0.75
CA ILE A 61 3.32 -7.03 0.85
C ILE A 61 4.67 -7.37 0.21
N VAL A 62 5.05 -6.61 -0.81
CA VAL A 62 6.27 -6.85 -1.61
C VAL A 62 7.43 -6.01 -1.10
N THR A 63 7.20 -4.73 -0.87
CA THR A 63 8.21 -3.81 -0.31
C THR A 63 7.54 -2.73 0.53
N CYS A 64 8.26 -2.23 1.51
CA CYS A 64 7.85 -1.11 2.34
C CYS A 64 9.09 -0.25 2.62
N ASN A 65 9.11 0.97 2.09
CA ASN A 65 10.27 1.87 2.18
C ASN A 65 9.84 3.27 2.59
N ARG A 66 10.65 3.93 3.41
CA ARG A 66 10.53 5.37 3.66
C ARG A 66 11.14 6.13 2.47
N GLU A 67 10.49 7.19 1.99
CA GLU A 67 11.00 7.93 0.82
C GLU A 67 12.29 8.69 1.13
N ARG A 68 12.37 9.29 2.32
CA ARG A 68 13.55 9.99 2.82
C ARG A 68 13.74 9.69 4.30
N PRO A 69 14.97 9.71 4.83
CA PRO A 69 15.21 9.51 6.26
C PRO A 69 14.33 10.39 7.17
N ASP A 70 14.15 11.65 6.76
CA ASP A 70 13.44 12.69 7.54
C ASP A 70 11.99 12.92 7.08
N SER A 71 11.41 12.05 6.25
CA SER A 71 10.02 12.16 5.81
C SER A 71 9.12 11.16 6.50
N ASP A 72 7.91 11.60 6.87
CA ASP A 72 6.83 10.70 7.30
C ASP A 72 6.10 10.05 6.11
N ILE A 73 6.66 10.07 4.92
CA ILE A 73 6.08 9.48 3.71
C ILE A 73 6.73 8.13 3.44
N TYR A 74 5.86 7.14 3.22
CA TYR A 74 6.22 5.77 2.93
C TYR A 74 5.64 5.33 1.60
N THR A 75 6.41 4.53 0.89
CA THR A 75 5.97 3.82 -0.30
C THR A 75 5.85 2.33 0.02
N LEU A 76 4.66 1.80 -0.14
CA LEU A 76 4.32 0.39 -0.02
C LEU A 76 4.07 -0.19 -1.41
N LEU A 77 4.55 -1.40 -1.69
CA LEU A 77 4.17 -2.15 -2.88
C LEU A 77 3.44 -3.42 -2.45
N VAL A 78 2.26 -3.63 -3.01
CA VAL A 78 1.37 -4.75 -2.67
C VAL A 78 1.00 -5.50 -3.93
N GLU A 79 1.02 -6.83 -3.89
CA GLU A 79 0.51 -7.70 -4.95
C GLU A 79 -0.86 -8.25 -4.54
N LYS A 80 -1.86 -8.12 -5.42
CA LYS A 80 -3.15 -8.78 -5.24
C LYS A 80 -2.98 -10.29 -5.46
N LYS A 81 -3.39 -11.11 -4.48
CA LYS A 81 -3.29 -12.57 -4.52
C LYS A 81 -4.63 -13.31 -4.54
N CYS A 82 -5.74 -12.61 -4.32
CA CYS A 82 -7.09 -13.15 -4.25
C CYS A 82 -8.10 -12.04 -4.56
#